data_AF-A0A2P5HG28-F1
#
_entry.id   AF-A0A2P5HG28-F1
#
_cell.length_a   1.000
_cell.length_b   1.000
_cell.length_c   1.000
_cell.angle_alpha   90.00
_cell.angle_beta   90.00
_cell.angle_gamma   90.00
#
_symmetry.space_group_name_H-M   'P 1'
#
loop_
_entity.id
_entity.type
_entity.pdbx_description
1 polymer ?
#
loop_
_entity_poly.entity_id
_entity_poly.type
_entity_poly.pdbx_seq_one_letter_code
_entity_poly.pdbx_strand_id
1 'polypeptide(L)'
;MCEAPVTTETFQRVYQSGKMDAAEGAVWFIDDQTNTFWTWDTPEIIVKKFTDIVAPLQLGGIMAWSFGEDSFDYAHVKALQDGYKGVKPFTKRTNAAAESWPVTLRHAGRSGRTVDL
;
A
#
# COMPACT_ATOMS: atom_id res chain seq x y z
N MET A 1 -11.69 -19.87 26.54
CA MET A 1 -11.60 -18.68 25.65
C MET A 1 -12.76 -18.77 24.70
N CYS A 2 -13.74 -17.86 24.76
CA CYS A 2 -14.73 -17.72 23.68
C CYS A 2 -14.28 -16.54 22.84
N GLU A 3 -13.87 -16.75 21.59
CA GLU A 3 -13.83 -15.68 20.59
C GLU A 3 -15.22 -15.04 20.54
N ALA A 4 -15.34 -13.79 21.00
CA ALA A 4 -16.48 -12.99 20.60
C ALA A 4 -16.33 -12.73 19.08
N PRO A 5 -17.34 -13.02 18.26
CA PRO A 5 -17.24 -12.77 16.82
C PRO A 5 -17.08 -11.27 16.58
N VAL A 6 -16.21 -10.90 15.64
CA VAL A 6 -16.12 -9.52 15.15
C VAL A 6 -17.44 -9.19 14.45
N THR A 7 -18.24 -8.31 15.04
CA THR A 7 -19.46 -7.77 14.46
C THR A 7 -19.23 -6.37 13.90
N THR A 8 -20.10 -5.93 12.99
CA THR A 8 -20.08 -4.56 12.46
C THR A 8 -20.10 -3.50 13.57
N GLU A 9 -20.88 -3.72 14.63
CA GLU A 9 -20.97 -2.80 15.77
C GLU A 9 -19.65 -2.74 16.56
N THR A 10 -19.02 -3.89 16.82
CA THR A 10 -17.71 -3.93 17.48
C THR A 10 -16.64 -3.25 16.63
N PHE A 11 -16.65 -3.48 15.32
CA PHE A 11 -15.72 -2.86 14.39
C PHE A 11 -15.88 -1.33 14.34
N GLN A 12 -17.10 -0.82 14.22
CA GLN A 12 -17.37 0.63 14.18
C GLN A 12 -16.90 1.32 15.46
N ARG A 13 -17.15 0.72 16.63
CA ARG A 13 -16.68 1.24 17.91
C ARG A 13 -15.15 1.28 17.97
N VAL A 14 -14.50 0.18 17.60
CA VAL A 14 -13.03 0.07 17.59
C VAL A 14 -12.42 1.11 16.64
N TYR A 15 -12.99 1.24 15.43
CA TYR A 15 -12.52 2.18 14.42
C TYR A 15 -12.56 3.63 14.91
N GLN A 16 -13.61 4.02 15.64
CA GLN A 16 -13.72 5.36 16.25
C GLN A 16 -12.78 5.59 17.44
N SER A 17 -12.30 4.51 18.08
CA SER A 17 -11.45 4.58 19.27
C SER A 17 -9.96 4.50 18.97
N GLY A 18 -9.59 4.45 17.69
CA GLY A 18 -8.21 4.32 17.23
C GLY A 18 -7.29 5.43 17.73
N LYS A 19 -6.08 5.04 18.13
CA LYS A 19 -4.99 5.95 18.50
C LYS A 19 -3.97 5.98 17.36
N MET A 20 -3.68 7.17 16.86
CA MET A 20 -2.65 7.37 15.86
C MET A 20 -1.26 7.32 16.51
N ASP A 21 -0.43 6.40 16.02
CA ASP A 21 1.00 6.41 16.26
C ASP A 21 1.68 7.20 15.12
N ALA A 22 2.01 8.46 15.40
CA ALA A 22 2.63 9.33 14.43
C ALA A 22 4.11 8.99 14.15
N ALA A 23 4.77 8.26 15.05
CA ALA A 23 6.17 7.86 14.87
C ALA A 23 6.28 6.66 13.93
N GLU A 24 5.45 5.64 14.16
CA GLU A 24 5.45 4.41 13.36
C GLU A 24 4.50 4.46 12.16
N GLY A 25 3.62 5.46 12.11
CA GLY A 25 2.71 5.68 10.96
C GLY A 25 1.60 4.64 10.86
N ALA A 26 0.95 4.31 11.99
CA ALA A 26 -0.15 3.36 12.06
C ALA A 26 -1.25 3.84 13.03
N VAL A 27 -2.46 3.29 12.92
CA VAL A 27 -3.49 3.44 13.96
C VAL A 27 -3.65 2.12 14.68
N TRP A 28 -3.75 2.18 16.00
CA TRP A 28 -3.95 1.01 16.84
C TRP A 28 -4.98 1.24 17.94
N PHE A 29 -5.55 0.15 18.45
CA PHE A 29 -6.44 0.16 19.59
C PHE A 29 -6.35 -1.16 20.37
N ILE A 30 -6.34 -1.10 21.70
CA ILE A 30 -6.46 -2.28 22.56
C ILE A 30 -7.88 -2.28 23.11
N ASP A 31 -8.64 -3.32 22.78
CA ASP A 31 -9.99 -3.50 23.27
C ASP A 31 -9.97 -4.38 24.52
N ASP A 32 -10.05 -3.75 25.69
CA ASP A 32 -10.02 -4.43 26.99
C ASP A 32 -11.21 -5.39 27.20
N GLN A 33 -12.32 -5.20 26.47
CA GLN A 33 -13.50 -6.05 26.61
C GLN A 33 -13.34 -7.40 25.92
N THR A 34 -12.64 -7.40 24.78
CA THR A 34 -12.39 -8.60 23.97
C THR A 34 -10.96 -9.10 24.09
N ASN A 35 -10.11 -8.38 24.82
CA ASN A 35 -8.68 -8.62 24.93
C ASN A 35 -7.99 -8.72 23.55
N THR A 36 -8.44 -7.88 22.60
CA THR A 36 -8.00 -7.89 21.20
C THR A 36 -7.18 -6.65 20.89
N PHE A 37 -6.05 -6.85 20.20
CA PHE A 37 -5.25 -5.76 19.64
C PHE A 37 -5.64 -5.53 18.18
N TRP A 38 -5.97 -4.28 17.86
CA TRP A 38 -6.39 -3.83 16.55
C TRP A 38 -5.35 -2.90 15.95
N THR A 39 -5.06 -3.07 14.67
CA THR A 39 -4.20 -2.17 13.91
C THR A 39 -4.75 -2.02 12.50
N TRP A 40 -4.69 -0.80 11.95
CA TRP A 40 -5.15 -0.52 10.59
C TRP A 40 -4.48 0.73 10.02
N ASP A 41 -4.58 0.88 8.71
CA ASP A 41 -4.18 2.07 7.97
C ASP A 41 -5.38 2.99 7.72
N THR A 42 -5.18 4.29 7.90
CA THR A 42 -6.14 5.33 7.48
C THR A 42 -5.70 5.96 6.15
N PRO A 43 -6.61 6.62 5.41
CA PRO A 43 -6.28 7.35 4.19
C PRO A 43 -5.08 8.30 4.35
N GLU A 44 -4.99 9.00 5.48
CA GLU A 44 -3.92 9.96 5.76
C GLU A 44 -2.56 9.26 5.91
N ILE A 45 -2.55 8.12 6.61
CA ILE A 45 -1.35 7.30 6.77
C ILE A 45 -0.91 6.70 5.43
N ILE A 46 -1.86 6.25 4.60
CA ILE A 46 -1.56 5.73 3.26
C ILE A 46 -0.83 6.79 2.44
N VAL A 47 -1.34 8.03 2.42
CA VAL A 47 -0.67 9.15 1.72
C VAL A 47 0.71 9.42 2.31
N LYS A 48 0.88 9.39 3.63
CA LYS A 48 2.16 9.57 4.31
C LYS A 48 3.20 8.51 3.92
N LYS A 49 2.80 7.24 3.69
CA LYS A 49 3.73 6.18 3.23
C LYS A 49 4.37 6.54 1.88
N PHE A 50 3.71 7.33 1.04
CA PHE A 50 4.33 7.79 -0.21
C PHE A 50 5.48 8.76 0.02
N THR A 51 5.35 9.68 0.97
CA THR A 51 6.41 10.65 1.29
C THR A 51 7.54 10.03 2.08
N ASP A 52 7.23 9.11 2.97
CA ASP A 52 8.20 8.58 3.94
C ASP A 52 8.92 7.34 3.42
N ILE A 53 8.31 6.59 2.51
CA ILE A 53 8.83 5.29 2.03
C ILE A 53 8.98 5.28 0.51
N VAL A 54 7.88 5.48 -0.24
CA VAL A 54 7.88 5.28 -1.70
C VAL A 54 8.84 6.23 -2.42
N ALA A 55 8.80 7.52 -2.08
CA ALA A 55 9.64 8.52 -2.72
C ALA A 55 11.12 8.40 -2.30
N PRO A 56 11.47 8.28 -1.00
CA PRO A 56 12.87 8.13 -0.58
C PRO A 56 13.53 6.84 -1.08
N LEU A 57 12.77 5.74 -1.15
CA LEU A 57 13.28 4.44 -1.63
C LEU A 57 13.11 4.24 -3.14
N GLN A 58 12.57 5.23 -3.85
CA GLN A 58 12.36 5.21 -5.31
C GLN A 58 11.62 3.94 -5.78
N LEU A 59 10.57 3.55 -5.05
CA LEU A 59 9.79 2.35 -5.37
C LEU A 59 8.92 2.58 -6.61
N GLY A 60 8.80 1.56 -7.44
CA GLY A 60 8.07 1.63 -8.72
C GLY A 60 6.55 1.65 -8.60
N GLY A 61 6.00 1.40 -7.42
CA GLY A 61 4.56 1.36 -7.19
C GLY A 61 4.20 0.88 -5.78
N ILE A 62 2.89 0.72 -5.57
CA ILE A 62 2.29 0.22 -4.34
C ILE A 62 1.38 -0.96 -4.66
N MET A 63 1.04 -1.74 -3.64
CA MET A 63 0.05 -2.81 -3.72
C MET A 63 -0.71 -2.84 -2.40
N ALA A 64 -2.03 -3.03 -2.47
CA ALA A 64 -2.88 -3.21 -1.30
C ALA A 64 -3.71 -4.48 -1.48
N TRP A 65 -3.94 -5.18 -0.37
CA TRP A 65 -4.77 -6.37 -0.32
C TRP A 65 -5.82 -6.20 0.79
N SER A 66 -7.10 -6.50 0.55
CA SER A 66 -7.79 -6.84 -0.69
C SER A 66 -8.77 -5.74 -1.10
N PHE A 67 -9.19 -5.72 -2.36
CA PHE A 67 -10.14 -4.71 -2.85
C PHE A 67 -11.50 -4.75 -2.10
N GLY A 68 -11.91 -5.93 -1.63
CA GLY A 68 -13.17 -6.10 -0.90
C GLY A 68 -13.13 -5.56 0.54
N GLU A 69 -11.96 -5.22 1.06
CA GLU A 69 -11.77 -4.67 2.41
C GLU A 69 -11.72 -3.14 2.41
N ASP A 70 -11.90 -2.49 1.25
CA ASP A 70 -12.02 -1.03 1.20
C ASP A 70 -13.38 -0.57 1.76
N SER A 71 -13.39 0.69 2.18
CA SER A 71 -14.58 1.46 2.53
C SER A 71 -15.59 1.58 1.38
N PHE A 72 -16.85 1.83 1.74
CA PHE A 72 -17.95 2.01 0.78
C PHE A 72 -17.67 3.12 -0.25
N ASP A 73 -16.94 4.16 0.15
CA ASP A 73 -16.57 5.29 -0.69
C ASP A 73 -15.19 5.16 -1.34
N TYR A 74 -14.53 4.00 -1.24
CA TYR A 74 -13.20 3.72 -1.81
C TYR A 74 -12.11 4.67 -1.30
N ALA A 75 -12.21 5.11 -0.04
CA ALA A 75 -11.29 6.04 0.58
C ALA A 75 -9.84 5.56 0.51
N HIS A 76 -9.57 4.26 0.71
CA HIS A 76 -8.22 3.72 0.68
C HIS A 76 -7.66 3.72 -0.75
N VAL A 77 -8.44 3.28 -1.73
CA VAL A 77 -8.03 3.33 -3.14
C VAL A 77 -7.79 4.77 -3.61
N LYS A 78 -8.64 5.72 -3.21
CA LYS A 78 -8.45 7.15 -3.51
C LYS A 78 -7.16 7.67 -2.87
N ALA A 79 -6.88 7.32 -1.62
CA ALA A 79 -5.64 7.68 -0.95
C ALA A 79 -4.39 7.13 -1.68
N LEU A 80 -4.46 5.90 -2.19
CA LEU A 80 -3.39 5.32 -3.01
C LEU A 80 -3.20 6.11 -4.32
N GLN A 81 -4.28 6.53 -4.98
CA GLN A 81 -4.21 7.35 -6.18
C GLN A 81 -3.62 8.73 -5.91
N ASP A 82 -4.04 9.37 -4.82
CA ASP A 82 -3.59 10.71 -4.46
C ASP A 82 -2.11 10.70 -4.05
N GLY A 83 -1.69 9.70 -3.27
CA GLY A 83 -0.29 9.46 -2.96
C GLY A 83 0.56 9.23 -4.22
N TYR A 84 0.07 8.42 -5.17
CA TYR A 84 0.78 8.17 -6.42
C TYR A 84 0.94 9.44 -7.28
N LYS A 85 -0.10 10.28 -7.39
CA LYS A 85 -0.04 11.57 -8.11
C LYS A 85 0.87 12.58 -7.42
N GLY A 86 0.97 12.52 -6.09
CA GLY A 86 1.81 13.40 -5.29
C GLY A 86 3.30 13.12 -5.41
N VAL A 87 3.69 11.92 -5.85
CA VAL A 87 5.09 11.53 -6.06
C VAL A 87 5.49 11.76 -7.52
N LYS A 88 6.67 12.34 -7.76
CA LYS A 88 7.19 12.50 -9.12
C LYS A 88 7.31 11.13 -9.78
N PRO A 89 6.83 10.94 -11.02
CA PRO A 89 6.88 9.65 -11.68
C PRO A 89 8.31 9.15 -11.73
N PHE A 90 8.53 7.95 -11.18
CA PHE A 90 9.78 7.26 -11.30
C PHE A 90 9.99 6.84 -12.77
N THR A 91 10.64 7.68 -13.56
CA THR A 91 11.07 7.29 -14.91
C THR A 91 12.16 6.23 -14.78
N LYS A 92 11.92 5.07 -15.40
CA LYS A 92 12.84 3.92 -15.54
C LYS A 92 14.29 4.25 -15.94
N ARG A 93 14.59 5.48 -16.34
CA ARG A 93 15.94 5.95 -16.69
C ARG A 93 16.80 6.44 -15.52
N THR A 94 16.27 6.52 -14.29
CA THR A 94 17.00 7.21 -13.20
C THR A 94 17.53 6.32 -12.07
N ASN A 95 17.17 5.02 -12.01
CA ASN A 95 17.82 4.10 -11.06
C ASN A 95 18.85 3.24 -11.79
N ALA A 96 20.11 3.64 -11.74
CA ALA A 96 21.24 2.83 -12.22
C ALA A 96 21.31 1.44 -11.54
N ALA A 97 20.75 1.28 -10.33
CA ALA A 97 20.67 0.00 -9.62
C ALA A 97 19.56 -0.95 -10.13
N ALA A 98 18.55 -0.44 -10.84
CA ALA A 98 17.53 -1.30 -11.46
C ALA A 98 18.05 -1.98 -12.74
N GLU A 99 19.10 -1.43 -13.35
CA GLU A 99 19.78 -2.01 -14.52
C GLU A 99 20.60 -3.27 -14.19
N SER A 100 20.97 -3.49 -12.91
CA SER A 100 21.79 -4.63 -12.49
C SER A 100 20.99 -5.87 -12.05
N TRP A 101 19.66 -5.84 -12.13
CA TRP A 101 18.86 -7.05 -11.94
C TRP A 101 18.95 -7.90 -13.22
N PRO A 102 19.30 -9.18 -13.16
CA PRO A 102 19.41 -10.01 -14.35
C PRO A 102 18.02 -10.23 -14.95
N VAL A 103 17.64 -9.42 -15.94
CA VAL A 103 16.46 -9.66 -16.78
C VAL A 103 16.80 -10.75 -17.81
N THR A 104 17.00 -11.97 -17.34
CA THR A 104 17.12 -13.15 -18.22
C THR A 104 15.93 -14.07 -17.99
N LEU A 105 14.84 -13.74 -18.66
CA LEU A 105 13.91 -14.71 -19.24
C LEU A 105 13.45 -14.14 -20.60
N ARG A 106 14.42 -13.96 -21.52
CA ARG A 106 14.08 -13.88 -22.95
C ARG A 106 13.70 -15.29 -23.38
N HIS A 107 12.41 -15.51 -23.62
CA HIS A 107 11.97 -16.66 -24.40
C HIS A 107 12.70 -16.64 -25.74
N ALA A 108 13.40 -17.73 -26.03
CA ALA A 108 14.03 -17.94 -27.33
C ALA A 108 12.95 -17.97 -28.41
N GLY A 109 13.12 -17.15 -29.45
CA GLY A 109 12.43 -17.36 -30.73
C GLY A 109 11.64 -16.17 -31.27
N ARG A 110 12.31 -15.26 -31.97
CA ARG A 110 12.03 -14.97 -33.39
C ARG A 110 13.14 -14.11 -33.98
N SER A 111 13.85 -14.69 -34.94
CA SER A 111 14.77 -14.02 -35.86
C SER A 111 14.06 -12.84 -36.52
N GLY A 112 14.56 -11.62 -36.26
CA GLY A 112 14.14 -10.39 -36.92
C GLY A 112 14.85 -10.26 -38.26
N ARG A 113 14.07 -10.16 -39.34
CA ARG A 113 14.50 -9.65 -40.64
C ARG A 113 14.49 -8.12 -40.55
N THR A 114 15.61 -7.49 -40.89
CA THR A 114 15.72 -6.04 -41.15
C THR A 114 14.88 -5.67 -42.38
N VAL A 115 14.15 -4.57 -42.30
CA VAL A 115 13.71 -3.81 -43.48
C VAL A 115 13.92 -2.33 -43.13
N ASP A 116 14.94 -1.75 -43.75
CA ASP A 116 15.09 -0.32 -43.92
C ASP A 116 14.09 0.16 -44.99
N LEU A 117 13.36 1.22 -44.71
CA LEU A 117 12.82 2.18 -45.68
C LEU A 117 12.91 3.58 -45.09
#